data_AF-A0A672R0E1-F1
#
_entry.id   AF-A0A672R0E1-F1
#
_cell.length_a   1.000
_cell.length_b   1.000
_cell.length_c   1.000
_cell.angle_alpha   90.00
_cell.angle_beta   90.00
_cell.angle_gamma   90.00
#
_symmetry.space_group_name_H-M   'P 1'
#
loop_
_entity.id
_entity.type
_entity.pdbx_description
1 polymer ?
#
loop_
_entity_poly.entity_id
_entity_poly.type
_entity_poly.pdbx_seq_one_letter_code
_entity_poly.pdbx_strand_id
1 'polypeptide(L)'
;MSQLVFILVFHALTFLQISAEEECQVSEVLKLKEEIRKLNNKLLIGEWKVMHLRNHRRFKLIPNLELSLEHKTTPENNTEPSPTLPSTGGSLLVHDKDCSELYDRLKPGSGFYRIKPKLSVEPFLVYCEMEDGGGWTVIQKRINGKVDFDRKWEDYKNGFGDFQSSKDEFWLGNDHIHALLNDGENVMKIELMDWKGERSYAMYDNFRVSDEKDKYRLHYGMYSGQAGDALSGGANMVEQWSASHNGMQFSTRDQDHDRYLQGNCAVENRGGWWYNRCHAANLNGRFYRGGEYKAKHDNGVVWGTWRGLWYSLRHTAMKVRPSSYMDNLGSGVGPIE
;
A
#
# COMPACT_ATOMS: atom_id res chain seq x y z
N MET A 1 23.27 16.87 -64.09
CA MET A 1 22.75 17.52 -62.86
C MET A 1 21.39 16.98 -62.44
N SER A 2 20.42 16.77 -63.34
CA SER A 2 19.04 16.37 -62.95
C SER A 2 18.88 14.91 -62.45
N GLN A 3 19.58 13.93 -63.02
CA GLN A 3 19.41 12.51 -62.64
C GLN A 3 20.04 12.14 -61.29
N LEU A 4 21.16 12.76 -60.90
CA LEU A 4 21.81 12.49 -59.60
C LEU A 4 20.98 13.01 -58.41
N VAL A 5 20.29 14.15 -58.57
CA VAL A 5 19.41 14.72 -57.55
C VAL A 5 18.20 13.81 -57.33
N PHE A 6 17.65 13.24 -58.39
CA PHE A 6 16.51 12.31 -58.28
C PHE A 6 16.85 11.04 -57.52
N ILE A 7 18.03 10.46 -57.74
CA ILE A 7 18.47 9.23 -57.06
C ILE A 7 18.72 9.50 -55.57
N LEU A 8 19.36 10.63 -55.23
CA LEU A 8 19.63 11.02 -53.84
C LEU A 8 18.33 11.30 -53.06
N VAL A 9 17.35 11.96 -53.69
CA VAL A 9 16.03 12.19 -53.08
C VAL A 9 15.26 10.87 -52.89
N PHE A 10 15.31 9.96 -53.85
CA PHE A 10 14.69 8.64 -53.71
C PHE A 10 15.32 7.82 -52.59
N HIS A 11 16.66 7.82 -52.48
CA HIS A 11 17.35 7.11 -51.40
C HIS A 11 17.06 7.72 -50.02
N ALA A 12 17.02 9.05 -49.92
CA ALA A 12 16.67 9.73 -48.67
C ALA A 12 15.22 9.45 -48.23
N LEU A 13 14.27 9.42 -49.18
CA LEU A 13 12.88 9.05 -48.91
C LEU A 13 12.77 7.59 -48.46
N THR A 14 13.46 6.65 -49.10
CA THR A 14 13.48 5.25 -48.65
C THR A 14 14.12 5.08 -47.28
N PHE A 15 15.20 5.82 -46.97
CA PHE A 15 15.84 5.76 -45.65
C PHE A 15 14.95 6.33 -44.53
N LEU A 16 14.25 7.44 -44.78
CA LEU A 16 13.28 8.02 -43.83
C LEU A 16 12.07 7.10 -43.60
N GLN A 17 11.66 6.36 -44.63
CA GLN A 17 10.54 5.42 -44.54
C GLN A 17 10.93 4.16 -43.76
N ILE A 18 12.16 3.66 -43.94
CA ILE A 18 12.73 2.55 -43.16
C ILE A 18 12.90 2.93 -41.68
N SER A 19 13.40 4.13 -41.36
CA SER A 19 13.55 4.55 -39.96
C SER A 19 12.21 4.73 -39.23
N ALA A 20 11.18 5.21 -39.95
CA ALA A 20 9.84 5.36 -39.39
C ALA A 20 9.13 4.01 -39.15
N GLU A 21 9.35 3.02 -40.01
CA GLU A 21 8.84 1.66 -39.81
C GLU A 21 9.54 0.95 -38.64
N GLU A 22 10.86 1.11 -38.47
CA GLU A 22 11.60 0.54 -37.34
C GLU A 22 11.21 1.17 -36.00
N GLU A 23 11.04 2.50 -35.92
CA GLU A 23 10.54 3.18 -34.70
C GLU A 23 9.09 2.76 -34.36
N CYS A 24 8.24 2.56 -35.36
CA CYS A 24 6.87 2.11 -35.17
C CYS A 24 6.82 0.66 -34.65
N GLN A 25 7.66 -0.23 -35.19
CA GLN A 25 7.77 -1.62 -34.72
C GLN A 25 8.32 -1.70 -33.28
N VAL A 26 9.31 -0.89 -32.91
CA VAL A 26 9.82 -0.84 -31.53
C VAL A 26 8.74 -0.35 -30.57
N SER A 27 7.94 0.64 -30.96
CA SER A 27 6.80 1.14 -30.18
C SER A 27 5.72 0.08 -29.97
N GLU A 28 5.39 -0.70 -30.99
CA GLU A 28 4.45 -1.82 -30.88
C GLU A 28 4.98 -2.95 -29.99
N VAL A 29 6.26 -3.30 -30.13
CA VAL A 29 6.89 -4.33 -29.28
C VAL A 29 6.93 -3.89 -27.81
N LEU A 30 7.16 -2.61 -27.51
CA LEU A 30 7.08 -2.08 -26.15
C LEU A 30 5.66 -2.13 -25.57
N LYS A 31 4.65 -1.79 -26.38
CA LYS A 31 3.23 -1.92 -25.99
C LYS A 31 2.86 -3.38 -25.72
N LEU A 32 3.28 -4.29 -26.60
CA LEU A 32 3.07 -5.73 -26.44
C LEU A 32 3.76 -6.27 -25.18
N LYS A 33 5.01 -5.86 -24.90
CA LYS A 33 5.69 -6.22 -23.64
C LYS A 33 4.92 -5.73 -22.41
N GLU A 34 4.38 -4.52 -22.47
CA GLU A 34 3.59 -3.96 -21.38
C GLU A 34 2.25 -4.68 -21.19
N GLU A 35 1.61 -5.09 -22.28
CA GLU A 35 0.40 -5.92 -22.23
C GLU A 35 0.67 -7.32 -21.70
N ILE A 36 1.75 -7.98 -22.13
CA ILE A 36 2.18 -9.28 -21.62
C ILE A 36 2.45 -9.18 -20.12
N ARG A 37 3.13 -8.12 -19.67
CA ARG A 37 3.38 -7.88 -18.25
C ARG A 37 2.08 -7.69 -17.46
N LYS A 38 1.11 -6.93 -17.99
CA LYS A 38 -0.23 -6.79 -17.40
C LYS A 38 -0.98 -8.13 -17.33
N LEU A 39 -0.89 -8.94 -18.39
CA LEU A 39 -1.53 -10.26 -18.44
C LEU A 39 -0.88 -11.22 -17.45
N ASN A 40 0.44 -11.24 -17.31
CA ASN A 40 1.15 -12.03 -16.31
C ASN A 40 0.74 -11.64 -14.88
N ASN A 41 0.64 -10.35 -14.58
CA ASN A 41 0.16 -9.90 -13.27
C ASN A 41 -1.29 -10.33 -13.02
N LYS A 42 -2.16 -10.25 -14.03
CA LYS A 42 -3.55 -10.73 -13.92
C LYS A 42 -3.61 -12.26 -13.73
N LEU A 43 -2.75 -13.01 -14.42
CA LEU A 43 -2.65 -14.46 -14.31
C LEU A 43 -2.20 -14.84 -12.90
N LEU A 44 -1.13 -14.24 -12.39
CA LEU A 44 -0.61 -14.47 -11.04
C LEU A 44 -1.68 -14.21 -9.95
N ILE A 45 -2.40 -13.08 -10.07
CA ILE A 45 -3.51 -12.76 -9.16
C ILE A 45 -4.67 -13.75 -9.32
N GLY A 46 -4.95 -14.19 -10.55
CA GLY A 46 -5.99 -15.18 -10.85
C GLY A 46 -5.69 -16.54 -10.24
N GLU A 47 -4.46 -17.03 -10.41
CA GLU A 47 -3.96 -18.26 -9.80
C GLU A 47 -4.02 -18.19 -8.28
N TRP A 48 -3.62 -17.06 -7.70
CA TRP A 48 -3.77 -16.81 -6.27
C TRP A 48 -5.24 -16.91 -5.81
N LYS A 49 -6.17 -16.27 -6.54
CA LYS A 49 -7.61 -16.35 -6.23
C LYS A 49 -8.15 -17.78 -6.32
N VAL A 50 -7.73 -18.53 -7.34
CA VAL A 50 -8.16 -19.92 -7.52
C VAL A 50 -7.59 -20.81 -6.42
N MET A 51 -6.32 -20.66 -6.08
CA MET A 51 -5.68 -21.38 -4.97
C MET A 51 -6.35 -21.06 -3.63
N HIS A 52 -6.66 -19.78 -3.39
CA HIS A 52 -7.42 -19.33 -2.22
C HIS A 52 -8.80 -19.99 -2.15
N LEU A 53 -9.58 -19.92 -3.25
CA LEU A 53 -10.90 -20.56 -3.33
C LEU A 53 -10.84 -22.08 -3.14
N ARG A 54 -9.78 -22.73 -3.63
CA ARG A 54 -9.57 -24.18 -3.50
C ARG A 54 -9.24 -24.58 -2.07
N ASN A 55 -8.38 -23.81 -1.39
CA ASN A 55 -7.96 -24.08 -0.02
C ASN A 55 -9.02 -23.67 1.02
N HIS A 56 -9.93 -22.76 0.70
CA HIS A 56 -10.92 -22.22 1.64
C HIS A 56 -12.36 -22.66 1.34
N ARG A 57 -12.57 -23.62 0.41
CA ARG A 57 -13.85 -24.35 0.23
C ARG A 57 -14.12 -25.35 1.37
N ARG A 58 -14.23 -24.85 2.60
CA ARG A 58 -14.86 -25.56 3.73
C ARG A 58 -16.01 -24.74 4.30
N PHE A 59 -17.05 -24.52 3.50
CA PHE A 59 -18.38 -24.32 4.07
C PHE A 59 -18.86 -25.70 4.57
N LYS A 60 -18.69 -25.98 5.86
CA LYS A 60 -19.54 -26.99 6.52
C LYS A 60 -20.93 -26.37 6.63
N LEU A 61 -21.89 -26.88 5.85
CA LEU A 61 -23.30 -26.81 6.26
C LEU A 61 -23.40 -27.48 7.63
N ILE A 62 -23.93 -26.77 8.62
CA ILE A 62 -24.32 -27.36 9.91
C ILE A 62 -25.73 -27.92 9.69
N PRO A 63 -25.96 -29.24 9.75
CA PRO A 63 -27.31 -29.77 9.88
C PRO A 63 -27.78 -29.57 11.32
N ASN A 64 -28.96 -28.97 11.47
CA ASN A 64 -29.82 -28.84 12.65
C ASN A 64 -29.28 -29.35 13.99
N LEU A 65 -29.12 -28.46 14.95
CA LEU A 65 -29.12 -28.81 16.37
C LEU A 65 -30.23 -28.05 17.08
N GLU A 66 -31.20 -28.82 17.59
CA GLU A 66 -32.34 -28.38 18.37
C GLU A 66 -31.91 -27.62 19.64
N LEU A 67 -32.61 -26.53 19.93
CA LEU A 67 -32.55 -25.88 21.23
C LEU A 67 -33.21 -26.76 22.29
N SER A 68 -32.45 -27.22 23.28
CA SER A 68 -32.99 -27.53 24.61
C SER A 68 -32.35 -26.60 25.64
N LEU A 69 -33.22 -25.83 26.28
CA LEU A 69 -32.93 -24.96 27.42
C LEU A 69 -32.76 -25.83 28.67
N GLU A 70 -31.65 -25.70 29.39
CA GLU A 70 -31.66 -25.91 30.83
C GLU A 70 -30.89 -24.80 31.56
N HIS A 71 -31.65 -24.13 32.43
CA HIS A 71 -31.23 -23.15 33.42
C HIS A 71 -30.38 -23.83 34.51
N LYS A 72 -29.23 -23.25 34.85
CA LYS A 72 -28.69 -23.32 36.22
C LYS A 72 -28.00 -22.01 36.59
N THR A 73 -28.61 -21.37 37.58
CA THR A 73 -28.25 -20.13 38.26
C THR A 73 -27.17 -20.38 39.31
N THR A 74 -26.12 -19.56 39.35
CA THR A 74 -25.57 -18.86 40.55
C THR A 74 -24.38 -17.96 40.17
N PRO A 75 -24.10 -16.89 40.95
CA PRO A 75 -23.25 -15.78 40.51
C PRO A 75 -21.83 -15.88 41.05
N GLU A 76 -20.84 -15.82 40.18
CA GLU A 76 -19.45 -15.56 40.58
C GLU A 76 -18.87 -14.40 39.78
N ASN A 77 -18.45 -13.37 40.53
CA ASN A 77 -17.60 -12.28 40.10
C ASN A 77 -16.40 -12.83 39.32
N ASN A 78 -16.30 -12.52 38.03
CA ASN A 78 -15.05 -12.64 37.30
C ASN A 78 -14.91 -11.45 36.35
N THR A 79 -14.03 -10.54 36.76
CA THR A 79 -13.41 -9.51 35.94
C THR A 79 -12.90 -10.16 34.65
N GLU A 80 -13.46 -9.79 33.49
CA GLU A 80 -12.91 -10.23 32.21
C GLU A 80 -11.46 -9.76 32.09
N PRO A 81 -10.49 -10.67 31.84
CA PRO A 81 -9.15 -10.25 31.48
C PRO A 81 -9.20 -9.62 30.09
N SER A 82 -8.74 -8.38 30.01
CA SER A 82 -8.33 -7.72 28.77
C SER A 82 -7.56 -8.70 27.86
N PRO A 83 -7.74 -8.70 26.52
CA PRO A 83 -6.98 -9.59 25.67
C PRO A 83 -5.51 -9.20 25.74
N THR A 84 -4.75 -9.92 26.57
CA THR A 84 -3.30 -9.84 26.59
C THR A 84 -2.81 -10.20 25.20
N LEU A 85 -2.09 -9.24 24.59
CA LEU A 85 -1.21 -9.47 23.44
C LEU A 85 -0.51 -10.83 23.60
N PRO A 86 -0.28 -11.61 22.53
CA PRO A 86 0.59 -12.75 22.62
C PRO A 86 1.93 -12.25 23.18
N SER A 87 2.12 -12.53 24.47
CA SER A 87 3.40 -12.46 25.13
C SER A 87 4.35 -13.19 24.19
N THR A 88 5.48 -12.57 23.88
CA THR A 88 6.65 -13.27 23.36
C THR A 88 7.07 -14.29 24.41
N GLY A 89 6.32 -15.39 24.49
CA GLY A 89 6.65 -16.58 25.25
C GLY A 89 7.75 -17.28 24.49
N GLY A 90 9.00 -16.90 24.78
CA GLY A 90 10.14 -17.80 24.63
C GLY A 90 11.22 -17.47 23.60
N SER A 91 11.29 -16.27 23.01
CA SER A 91 12.52 -15.86 22.29
C SER A 91 12.81 -14.39 22.49
N LEU A 92 13.87 -14.13 23.26
CA LEU A 92 14.39 -12.78 23.57
C LEU A 92 15.10 -12.13 22.37
N LEU A 93 15.30 -12.88 21.28
CA LEU A 93 16.02 -12.44 20.09
C LEU A 93 15.07 -12.30 18.90
N VAL A 94 14.85 -11.06 18.47
CA VAL A 94 14.09 -10.73 17.27
C VAL A 94 15.07 -10.62 16.10
N HIS A 95 14.96 -11.54 15.15
CA HIS A 95 15.79 -11.58 13.95
C HIS A 95 15.02 -11.38 12.66
N ASP A 96 13.69 -11.58 12.66
CA ASP A 96 12.88 -11.45 11.46
C ASP A 96 12.88 -9.99 11.00
N LYS A 97 13.27 -9.76 9.75
CA LYS A 97 13.34 -8.40 9.19
C LYS A 97 11.98 -7.76 9.01
N ASP A 98 10.99 -8.57 8.67
CA ASP A 98 9.63 -8.15 8.42
C ASP A 98 8.63 -9.30 8.71
N CYS A 99 7.35 -9.01 8.52
CA CYS A 99 6.30 -9.99 8.73
C CYS A 99 6.36 -11.19 7.77
N SER A 100 7.02 -11.07 6.62
CA SER A 100 7.15 -12.15 5.64
C SER A 100 8.14 -13.22 6.09
N GLU A 101 9.31 -12.82 6.60
CA GLU A 101 10.27 -13.75 7.20
C GLU A 101 9.66 -14.45 8.43
N LEU A 102 8.94 -13.71 9.27
CA LEU A 102 8.21 -14.26 10.42
C LEU A 102 7.15 -15.28 9.98
N TYR A 103 6.40 -14.96 8.93
CA TYR A 103 5.36 -15.84 8.40
C TYR A 103 5.95 -17.10 7.78
N ASP A 104 7.07 -17.01 7.05
CA ASP A 104 7.73 -18.19 6.49
C ASP A 104 8.29 -19.12 7.57
N ARG A 105 8.79 -18.56 8.67
CA ARG A 105 9.35 -19.33 9.76
C ARG A 105 8.29 -20.01 10.64
N LEU A 106 7.22 -19.30 10.99
CA LEU A 106 6.27 -19.76 12.02
C LEU A 106 4.82 -19.93 11.55
N LYS A 107 4.47 -19.38 10.39
CA LYS A 107 3.08 -19.26 9.88
C LYS A 107 2.08 -18.84 10.98
N PRO A 108 2.36 -17.77 11.76
CA PRO A 108 1.51 -17.39 12.88
C PRO A 108 0.22 -16.71 12.39
N GLY A 109 -0.75 -16.51 13.29
CA GLY A 109 -1.97 -15.73 12.99
C GLY A 109 -1.71 -14.21 12.89
N SER A 110 -2.65 -13.46 12.34
CA SER A 110 -2.55 -11.99 12.26
C SER A 110 -2.47 -11.36 13.66
N GLY A 111 -1.60 -10.37 13.85
CA GLY A 111 -1.38 -9.78 15.17
C GLY A 111 -0.20 -8.82 15.22
N PHE A 112 0.06 -8.27 16.40
CA PHE A 112 1.24 -7.45 16.63
C PHE A 112 2.45 -8.31 16.96
N TYR A 113 3.55 -8.07 16.25
CA TYR A 113 4.83 -8.77 16.43
C TYR A 113 5.97 -7.77 16.41
N ARG A 114 7.10 -8.15 17.02
CA ARG A 114 8.33 -7.37 16.90
C ARG A 114 9.13 -7.87 15.70
N ILE A 115 9.69 -6.93 14.94
CA ILE A 115 10.59 -7.20 13.82
C ILE A 115 11.85 -6.35 13.97
N LYS A 116 12.92 -6.75 13.28
CA LYS A 116 14.20 -6.04 13.24
C LYS A 116 14.73 -5.96 11.80
N PRO A 117 14.30 -4.96 11.01
CA PRO A 117 14.67 -4.86 9.59
C PRO A 117 16.18 -4.76 9.34
N LYS A 118 16.90 -4.07 10.24
CA LYS A 118 18.33 -3.82 10.14
C LYS A 118 19.02 -4.09 11.47
N LEU A 119 20.27 -4.56 11.42
CA LEU A 119 21.07 -4.81 12.62
C LEU A 119 21.28 -3.55 13.48
N SER A 120 21.38 -2.39 12.83
CA SER A 120 21.61 -1.09 13.45
C SER A 120 20.34 -0.40 13.98
N VAL A 121 19.15 -0.98 13.76
CA VAL A 121 17.87 -0.41 14.20
C VAL A 121 17.33 -1.28 15.34
N GLU A 122 16.83 -0.64 16.39
CA GLU A 122 16.19 -1.37 17.49
C GLU A 122 14.91 -2.07 17.03
N PRO A 123 14.59 -3.28 17.53
CA PRO A 123 13.36 -3.96 17.17
C PRO A 123 12.12 -3.14 17.55
N PHE A 124 11.16 -3.04 16.64
CA PHE A 124 9.92 -2.30 16.87
C PHE A 124 8.68 -3.16 16.57
N LEU A 125 7.54 -2.73 17.10
CA LEU A 125 6.27 -3.44 17.00
C LEU A 125 5.56 -3.09 15.68
N VAL A 126 5.08 -4.10 14.97
CA VAL A 126 4.29 -3.97 13.75
C VAL A 126 3.06 -4.85 13.80
N TYR A 127 2.01 -4.46 13.08
CA TYR A 127 0.90 -5.37 12.82
C TYR A 127 1.22 -6.20 11.59
N CYS A 128 1.35 -7.52 11.77
CA CYS A 128 1.47 -8.48 10.69
C CYS A 128 0.10 -9.01 10.31
N GLU A 129 -0.30 -8.78 9.07
CA GLU A 129 -1.50 -9.38 8.50
C GLU A 129 -1.09 -10.69 7.80
N MET A 130 -1.53 -11.80 8.39
CA MET A 130 -1.15 -13.16 7.98
C MET A 130 -2.25 -13.85 7.16
N GLU A 131 -3.40 -13.17 7.00
CA GLU A 131 -4.47 -13.57 6.10
C GLU A 131 -4.12 -13.21 4.64
N ASP A 132 -4.87 -13.73 3.67
CA ASP A 132 -4.73 -13.40 2.24
C ASP A 132 -3.29 -13.51 1.68
N GLY A 133 -2.68 -14.68 1.87
CA GLY A 133 -1.32 -14.99 1.39
C GLY A 133 -0.22 -14.60 2.39
N GLY A 134 -0.57 -13.89 3.45
CA GLY A 134 0.22 -13.67 4.66
C GLY A 134 1.51 -12.87 4.47
N GLY A 135 2.17 -12.57 5.59
CA GLY A 135 3.47 -11.89 5.59
C GLY A 135 3.41 -10.41 5.25
N TRP A 136 2.25 -9.76 5.38
CA TRP A 136 2.15 -8.31 5.14
C TRP A 136 2.49 -7.52 6.41
N THR A 137 3.37 -6.54 6.27
CA THR A 137 3.66 -5.56 7.33
C THR A 137 2.79 -4.33 7.13
N VAL A 138 1.87 -4.05 8.04
CA VAL A 138 0.99 -2.87 7.93
C VAL A 138 1.72 -1.61 8.43
N ILE A 139 1.78 -0.59 7.59
CA ILE A 139 2.49 0.68 7.88
C ILE A 139 1.55 1.85 8.21
N GLN A 140 0.29 1.75 7.79
CA GLN A 140 -0.77 2.72 8.09
C GLN A 140 -2.11 2.03 8.18
N LYS A 141 -2.96 2.46 9.13
CA LYS A 141 -4.34 1.98 9.24
C LYS A 141 -5.31 3.07 9.68
N ARG A 142 -6.45 3.19 8.98
CA ARG A 142 -7.65 3.96 9.37
C ARG A 142 -8.87 3.05 9.37
N ILE A 143 -9.71 3.15 10.39
CA ILE A 143 -10.87 2.26 10.60
C ILE A 143 -12.00 2.93 11.39
N ASN A 144 -11.69 3.83 12.32
CA ASN A 144 -12.67 4.31 13.29
C ASN A 144 -12.57 5.82 13.61
N GLY A 145 -11.54 6.51 13.16
CA GLY A 145 -11.31 7.95 13.38
C GLY A 145 -11.02 8.33 14.83
N LYS A 146 -10.47 7.42 15.65
CA LYS A 146 -10.13 7.69 17.05
C LYS A 146 -8.78 8.38 17.19
N VAL A 147 -7.86 8.14 16.25
CA VAL A 147 -6.51 8.71 16.30
C VAL A 147 -6.49 9.98 15.45
N ASP A 148 -5.95 11.06 16.03
CA ASP A 148 -5.70 12.30 15.30
C ASP A 148 -4.43 12.17 14.46
N PHE A 149 -4.57 12.41 13.15
CA PHE A 149 -3.48 12.39 12.17
C PHE A 149 -2.97 13.81 11.83
N ASP A 150 -3.58 14.89 12.36
CA ASP A 150 -3.02 16.24 12.28
C ASP A 150 -1.84 16.39 13.26
N ARG A 151 -0.71 15.78 12.89
CA ARG A 151 0.49 15.63 13.71
C ARG A 151 1.68 16.40 13.14
N LYS A 152 2.66 16.64 14.01
CA LYS A 152 3.91 17.33 13.65
C LYS A 152 4.92 16.38 13.01
N TRP A 153 5.99 16.93 12.43
CA TRP A 153 7.06 16.15 11.80
C TRP A 153 7.59 15.03 12.69
N GLU A 154 7.92 15.38 13.95
CA GLU A 154 8.51 14.44 14.90
C GLU A 154 7.59 13.26 15.23
N ASP A 155 6.28 13.48 15.27
CA ASP A 155 5.31 12.41 15.47
C ASP A 155 5.26 11.48 14.24
N TYR A 156 5.27 12.04 13.03
CA TYR A 156 5.27 11.25 11.80
C TYR A 156 6.57 10.49 11.58
N LYS A 157 7.69 11.05 12.04
CA LYS A 157 9.00 10.38 12.06
C LYS A 157 8.99 9.14 12.95
N ASN A 158 8.58 9.31 14.21
CA ASN A 158 8.64 8.24 15.22
C ASN A 158 7.48 7.24 15.12
N GLY A 159 6.33 7.68 14.60
CA GLY A 159 5.09 6.92 14.57
C GLY A 159 4.14 7.31 15.72
N PHE A 160 2.85 7.04 15.51
CA PHE A 160 1.80 7.36 16.47
C PHE A 160 0.56 6.48 16.25
N GLY A 161 -0.33 6.48 17.25
CA GLY A 161 -1.57 5.71 17.25
C GLY A 161 -1.55 4.60 18.29
N ASP A 162 -2.47 3.67 18.15
CA ASP A 162 -2.64 2.56 19.07
C ASP A 162 -2.10 1.26 18.45
N PHE A 163 -1.44 0.43 19.25
CA PHE A 163 -0.81 -0.83 18.82
C PHE A 163 -1.20 -2.01 19.72
N GLN A 164 -2.47 -2.05 20.15
CA GLN A 164 -2.99 -3.01 21.11
C GLN A 164 -3.94 -4.02 20.47
N SER A 165 -4.74 -3.57 19.50
CA SER A 165 -5.80 -4.34 18.86
C SER A 165 -5.77 -4.23 17.35
N SER A 166 -6.34 -5.24 16.67
CA SER A 166 -6.54 -5.20 15.22
C SER A 166 -7.48 -4.08 14.76
N LYS A 167 -8.21 -3.43 15.68
CA LYS A 167 -9.13 -2.31 15.40
C LYS A 167 -8.49 -0.94 15.58
N ASP A 168 -7.19 -0.89 15.82
CA ASP A 168 -6.48 0.34 16.09
C ASP A 168 -6.11 1.08 14.80
N GLU A 169 -5.89 2.39 14.96
CA GLU A 169 -5.39 3.27 13.92
C GLU A 169 -3.98 3.70 14.27
N PHE A 170 -3.09 3.73 13.28
CA PHE A 170 -1.72 4.13 13.50
C PHE A 170 -1.04 4.56 12.21
N TRP A 171 0.05 5.29 12.41
CA TRP A 171 1.13 5.50 11.45
C TRP A 171 2.40 4.90 12.06
N LEU A 172 3.05 3.98 11.34
CA LEU A 172 4.18 3.22 11.88
C LEU A 172 5.39 4.09 12.23
N GLY A 173 5.55 5.23 11.55
CA GLY A 173 6.71 6.11 11.68
C GLY A 173 7.59 6.07 10.43
N ASN A 174 7.97 7.23 9.91
CA ASN A 174 8.73 7.33 8.68
C ASN A 174 10.12 6.69 8.79
N ASP A 175 10.76 6.74 9.97
CA ASP A 175 12.05 6.07 10.20
C ASP A 175 11.91 4.55 10.11
N HIS A 176 10.86 3.98 10.72
CA HIS A 176 10.56 2.56 10.66
C HIS A 176 10.19 2.13 9.22
N ILE A 177 9.39 2.93 8.52
CA ILE A 177 8.99 2.67 7.13
C ILE A 177 10.22 2.71 6.21
N HIS A 178 11.10 3.69 6.36
CA HIS A 178 12.35 3.75 5.61
C HIS A 178 13.24 2.53 5.91
N ALA A 179 13.42 2.17 7.18
CA ALA A 179 14.22 1.02 7.58
C ALA A 179 13.72 -0.30 6.98
N LEU A 180 12.39 -0.45 6.85
CA LEU A 180 11.72 -1.60 6.21
C LEU A 180 11.95 -1.65 4.70
N LEU A 181 11.91 -0.51 4.01
CA LEU A 181 11.78 -0.46 2.56
C LEU A 181 13.08 -0.16 1.81
N ASN A 182 14.11 0.30 2.52
CA ASN A 182 15.35 0.73 1.91
C ASN A 182 16.13 -0.42 1.26
N ASP A 183 15.90 -1.64 1.70
CA ASP A 183 16.64 -2.82 1.23
C ASP A 183 15.71 -3.70 0.39
N GLY A 184 16.10 -3.94 -0.86
CA GLY A 184 15.37 -4.82 -1.79
C GLY A 184 14.19 -4.15 -2.52
N GLU A 185 13.49 -4.97 -3.30
CA GLU A 185 12.27 -4.55 -3.99
C GLU A 185 11.06 -4.90 -3.13
N ASN A 186 10.21 -3.91 -2.90
CA ASN A 186 9.04 -4.04 -2.05
C ASN A 186 7.77 -3.72 -2.84
N VAL A 187 6.70 -4.45 -2.56
CA VAL A 187 5.36 -4.16 -3.07
C VAL A 187 4.55 -3.51 -1.96
N MET A 188 3.89 -2.41 -2.28
CA MET A 188 2.87 -1.82 -1.43
C MET A 188 1.49 -2.21 -1.92
N LYS A 189 0.62 -2.65 -1.01
CA LYS A 189 -0.83 -2.81 -1.22
C LYS A 189 -1.57 -1.80 -0.35
N ILE A 190 -2.47 -1.06 -0.98
CA ILE A 190 -3.41 -0.15 -0.32
C ILE A 190 -4.79 -0.77 -0.44
N GLU A 191 -5.43 -1.02 0.69
CA GLU A 191 -6.81 -1.50 0.76
C GLU A 191 -7.74 -0.37 1.18
N LEU A 192 -8.87 -0.29 0.50
CA LEU A 192 -9.84 0.79 0.65
C LEU A 192 -11.23 0.18 0.86
N MET A 193 -12.01 0.77 1.76
CA MET A 193 -13.42 0.44 1.95
C MET A 193 -14.25 1.71 2.13
N ASP A 194 -15.39 1.75 1.45
CA ASP A 194 -16.35 2.83 1.59
C ASP A 194 -17.37 2.57 2.73
N TRP A 195 -18.35 3.46 2.89
CA TRP A 195 -19.37 3.32 3.94
C TRP A 195 -20.47 2.33 3.59
N LYS A 196 -20.59 1.91 2.33
CA LYS A 196 -21.50 0.86 1.85
C LYS A 196 -20.89 -0.54 1.96
N GLY A 197 -19.60 -0.63 2.34
CA GLY A 197 -18.88 -1.89 2.46
C GLY A 197 -18.25 -2.37 1.15
N GLU A 198 -18.32 -1.58 0.08
CA GLU A 198 -17.60 -1.86 -1.16
C GLU A 198 -16.10 -1.71 -0.91
N ARG A 199 -15.31 -2.62 -1.47
CA ARG A 199 -13.86 -2.67 -1.30
C ARG A 199 -13.16 -2.46 -2.62
N SER A 200 -12.01 -1.80 -2.57
CA SER A 200 -11.10 -1.69 -3.70
C SER A 200 -9.65 -1.73 -3.20
N TYR A 201 -8.72 -1.86 -4.12
CA TYR A 201 -7.29 -1.86 -3.78
C TYR A 201 -6.44 -1.26 -4.89
N ALA A 202 -5.28 -0.76 -4.48
CA ALA A 202 -4.19 -0.32 -5.35
C ALA A 202 -2.90 -1.04 -4.92
N MET A 203 -2.08 -1.42 -5.87
CA MET A 203 -0.78 -2.04 -5.65
C MET A 203 0.27 -1.32 -6.46
N TYR A 204 1.43 -1.13 -5.86
CA TYR A 204 2.57 -0.47 -6.47
C TYR A 204 3.81 -1.32 -6.23
N ASP A 205 4.52 -1.65 -7.31
CA ASP A 205 5.83 -2.29 -7.20
C ASP A 205 6.92 -1.27 -6.84
N ASN A 206 8.10 -1.78 -6.49
CA ASN A 206 9.28 -1.01 -6.16
C ASN A 206 9.02 0.19 -5.22
N PHE A 207 8.15 -0.01 -4.22
CA PHE A 207 7.77 1.01 -3.27
C PHE A 207 8.93 1.29 -2.31
N ARG A 208 9.37 2.55 -2.26
CA ARG A 208 10.49 2.99 -1.42
C ARG A 208 10.18 4.34 -0.78
N VAL A 209 10.76 4.55 0.39
CA VAL A 209 10.72 5.82 1.11
C VAL A 209 12.16 6.19 1.43
N SER A 210 12.62 7.37 0.99
CA SER A 210 13.98 7.84 1.29
C SER A 210 14.19 8.11 2.78
N ASP A 211 15.41 8.45 3.17
CA ASP A 211 15.72 8.83 4.54
C ASP A 211 15.22 10.25 4.90
N GLU A 212 15.41 10.66 6.16
CA GLU A 212 15.04 12.00 6.61
C GLU A 212 15.83 13.12 5.91
N LYS A 213 17.05 12.85 5.44
CA LYS A 213 17.87 13.83 4.74
C LYS A 213 17.15 14.27 3.45
N ASP A 214 16.61 13.32 2.71
CA ASP A 214 15.74 13.56 1.55
C ASP A 214 14.24 13.69 1.90
N LYS A 215 13.92 13.90 3.18
CA LYS A 215 12.57 14.19 3.69
C LYS A 215 11.56 13.08 3.37
N TYR A 216 11.99 11.84 3.52
CA TYR A 216 11.17 10.66 3.32
C TYR A 216 10.47 10.63 1.95
N ARG A 217 11.18 11.05 0.90
CA ARG A 217 10.64 11.12 -0.45
C ARG A 217 10.05 9.78 -0.88
N LEU A 218 8.85 9.82 -1.45
CA LEU A 218 8.15 8.64 -1.93
C LEU A 218 8.65 8.26 -3.33
N HIS A 219 8.91 6.97 -3.52
CA HIS A 219 9.13 6.38 -4.82
C HIS A 219 8.29 5.12 -4.97
N TYR A 220 7.79 4.90 -6.18
CA TYR A 220 7.14 3.65 -6.55
C TYR A 220 7.23 3.46 -8.06
N GLY A 221 7.08 2.21 -8.50
CA GLY A 221 7.05 1.84 -9.91
C GLY A 221 5.63 1.70 -10.43
N MET A 222 5.28 0.52 -10.92
CA MET A 222 4.09 0.30 -11.71
C MET A 222 2.86 0.03 -10.86
N TYR A 223 1.76 0.68 -11.24
CA TYR A 223 0.46 0.48 -10.63
C TYR A 223 -0.24 -0.79 -11.14
N SER A 224 -0.96 -1.47 -10.25
CA SER A 224 -2.01 -2.43 -10.57
C SER A 224 -3.13 -2.36 -9.53
N GLY A 225 -4.35 -2.77 -9.89
CA GLY A 225 -5.47 -2.79 -8.95
C GLY A 225 -6.77 -2.25 -9.55
N GLN A 226 -7.79 -2.13 -8.70
CA GLN A 226 -9.15 -1.77 -9.09
C GLN A 226 -9.59 -0.40 -8.56
N ALA A 227 -8.76 0.27 -7.75
CA ALA A 227 -9.08 1.58 -7.17
C ALA A 227 -8.75 2.76 -8.12
N GLY A 228 -8.11 2.49 -9.25
CA GLY A 228 -7.48 3.50 -10.09
C GLY A 228 -6.19 4.04 -9.46
N ASP A 229 -5.32 4.58 -10.30
CA ASP A 229 -4.02 5.07 -9.88
C ASP A 229 -4.09 6.54 -9.40
N ALA A 230 -4.52 6.72 -8.15
CA ALA A 230 -4.57 8.06 -7.57
C ALA A 230 -3.18 8.60 -7.19
N LEU A 231 -2.20 7.74 -6.88
CA LEU A 231 -0.87 8.24 -6.53
C LEU A 231 -0.18 8.91 -7.71
N SER A 232 -0.39 8.47 -8.96
CA SER A 232 0.17 9.16 -10.13
C SER A 232 -0.54 10.47 -10.47
N GLY A 233 -1.61 10.83 -9.76
CA GLY A 233 -2.43 11.99 -10.09
C GLY A 233 -3.49 11.70 -11.16
N GLY A 234 -3.85 10.43 -11.41
CA GLY A 234 -4.92 10.09 -12.35
C GLY A 234 -4.50 10.09 -13.82
N ALA A 235 -5.47 10.21 -14.73
CA ALA A 235 -5.28 9.95 -16.16
C ALA A 235 -4.88 11.17 -17.00
N ASN A 236 -5.08 12.40 -16.50
CA ASN A 236 -4.81 13.61 -17.26
C ASN A 236 -3.45 14.23 -16.89
N MET A 237 -2.74 14.82 -17.86
CA MET A 237 -1.38 15.33 -17.66
C MET A 237 -1.30 16.46 -16.62
N VAL A 238 -2.36 17.26 -16.48
CA VAL A 238 -2.38 18.41 -15.57
C VAL A 238 -2.47 17.94 -14.11
N GLU A 239 -3.34 16.98 -13.82
CA GLU A 239 -3.44 16.33 -12.50
C GLU A 239 -2.19 15.51 -12.22
N GLN A 240 -1.61 14.81 -13.20
CA GLN A 240 -0.34 14.12 -12.99
C GLN A 240 0.78 15.08 -12.57
N TRP A 241 0.90 16.24 -13.23
CA TRP A 241 1.90 17.23 -12.86
C TRP A 241 1.67 17.83 -11.45
N SER A 242 0.41 18.10 -11.10
CA SER A 242 0.06 18.84 -9.88
C SER A 242 -0.22 17.96 -8.66
N ALA A 243 -0.69 16.73 -8.85
CA ALA A 243 -1.24 15.87 -7.81
C ALA A 243 -0.56 14.49 -7.72
N SER A 244 0.44 14.21 -8.58
CA SER A 244 1.28 13.01 -8.44
C SER A 244 2.11 13.06 -7.17
N HIS A 245 2.19 11.93 -6.49
CA HIS A 245 2.92 11.73 -5.25
C HIS A 245 4.31 11.11 -5.51
N ASN A 246 4.55 10.56 -6.70
CA ASN A 246 5.84 9.95 -7.02
C ASN A 246 6.95 11.02 -7.02
N GLY A 247 8.00 10.79 -6.26
CA GLY A 247 9.09 11.73 -6.05
C GLY A 247 8.75 12.91 -5.15
N MET A 248 7.59 12.96 -4.49
CA MET A 248 7.25 14.02 -3.55
C MET A 248 7.89 13.78 -2.18
N GLN A 249 8.32 14.86 -1.55
CA GLN A 249 8.82 14.85 -0.17
C GLN A 249 7.64 14.83 0.80
N PHE A 250 7.87 14.24 1.97
CA PHE A 250 6.87 14.25 3.02
C PHE A 250 6.75 15.66 3.60
N SER A 251 5.53 16.10 3.90
CA SER A 251 5.25 17.39 4.52
C SER A 251 4.30 17.21 5.69
N THR A 252 4.46 18.03 6.73
CA THR A 252 3.58 18.12 7.90
C THR A 252 3.22 19.58 8.15
N ARG A 253 2.26 19.84 9.04
CA ARG A 253 1.81 21.21 9.33
C ARG A 253 2.91 22.17 9.79
N ASP A 254 4.03 21.65 10.28
CA ASP A 254 5.17 22.38 10.81
C ASP A 254 6.43 22.27 9.93
N GLN A 255 6.40 21.46 8.87
CA GLN A 255 7.48 21.34 7.88
C GLN A 255 6.92 21.20 6.47
N ASP A 256 7.09 22.26 5.68
CA ASP A 256 6.58 22.37 4.32
C ASP A 256 7.64 21.96 3.29
N HIS A 257 7.38 20.87 2.57
CA HIS A 257 8.20 20.39 1.47
C HIS A 257 7.36 20.08 0.23
N ASP A 258 6.16 20.67 0.16
CA ASP A 258 5.25 20.48 -0.96
C ASP A 258 5.59 21.45 -2.11
N ARG A 259 4.86 21.36 -3.23
CA ARG A 259 5.09 22.20 -4.43
C ARG A 259 4.04 23.29 -4.58
N TYR A 260 3.27 23.57 -3.54
CA TYR A 260 2.21 24.56 -3.51
C TYR A 260 2.73 25.90 -3.00
N LEU A 261 3.24 26.73 -3.91
CA LEU A 261 3.84 28.03 -3.57
C LEU A 261 2.91 29.04 -2.85
N GLN A 262 1.60 28.82 -2.86
CA GLN A 262 0.61 29.73 -2.28
C GLN A 262 0.24 29.39 -0.83
N GLY A 263 0.69 28.25 -0.29
CA GLY A 263 0.27 27.81 1.03
C GLY A 263 1.01 26.55 1.46
N ASN A 264 0.39 25.81 2.38
CA ASN A 264 0.91 24.56 2.89
C ASN A 264 -0.21 23.52 2.86
N CYS A 265 -0.05 22.51 2.02
CA CYS A 265 -1.07 21.49 1.83
C CYS A 265 -1.30 20.65 3.08
N ALA A 266 -0.28 20.41 3.90
CA ALA A 266 -0.45 19.69 5.16
C ALA A 266 -1.32 20.48 6.17
N VAL A 267 -1.22 21.80 6.19
CA VAL A 267 -2.09 22.68 7.01
C VAL A 267 -3.53 22.66 6.52
N GLU A 268 -3.76 22.76 5.20
CA GLU A 268 -5.10 22.71 4.61
C GLU A 268 -5.75 21.32 4.80
N ASN A 269 -4.96 20.26 4.63
CA ASN A 269 -5.42 18.88 4.60
C ASN A 269 -5.37 18.15 5.95
N ARG A 270 -4.84 18.81 6.99
CA ARG A 270 -4.87 18.33 8.38
C ARG A 270 -4.27 16.93 8.56
N GLY A 271 -3.12 16.71 7.93
CA GLY A 271 -2.39 15.46 8.00
C GLY A 271 -1.01 15.59 7.39
N GLY A 272 -0.08 14.72 7.76
CA GLY A 272 1.22 14.57 7.11
C GLY A 272 1.14 13.63 5.92
N TRP A 273 1.71 14.00 4.78
CA TRP A 273 1.67 13.21 3.55
C TRP A 273 2.73 13.64 2.53
N TRP A 274 2.86 12.86 1.45
CA TRP A 274 3.67 13.20 0.28
C TRP A 274 2.92 14.17 -0.64
N TYR A 275 2.73 15.40 -0.18
CA TYR A 275 2.00 16.43 -0.94
C TYR A 275 2.83 16.98 -2.12
N ASN A 276 2.13 17.29 -3.22
CA ASN A 276 2.64 18.02 -4.38
C ASN A 276 2.03 19.43 -4.39
N ARG A 277 1.21 19.80 -5.40
CA ARG A 277 0.21 20.86 -5.27
C ARG A 277 -1.03 20.27 -4.60
N CYS A 278 -0.80 19.78 -3.38
CA CYS A 278 -1.67 18.98 -2.54
C CYS A 278 -1.75 17.53 -3.00
N HIS A 279 -2.89 17.00 -3.40
CA HIS A 279 -3.04 15.55 -3.56
C HIS A 279 -4.16 15.15 -4.51
N ALA A 280 -4.03 13.93 -5.06
CA ALA A 280 -5.11 13.17 -5.67
C ALA A 280 -5.60 12.02 -4.75
N ALA A 281 -4.87 11.76 -3.66
CA ALA A 281 -5.23 10.82 -2.62
C ALA A 281 -4.64 11.28 -1.28
N ASN A 282 -5.42 11.18 -0.21
CA ASN A 282 -4.96 11.54 1.12
C ASN A 282 -5.51 10.54 2.13
N LEU A 283 -4.71 9.53 2.47
CA LEU A 283 -5.13 8.50 3.44
C LEU A 283 -4.93 8.97 4.90
N ASN A 284 -4.20 10.05 5.10
CA ASN A 284 -3.90 10.63 6.41
C ASN A 284 -4.82 11.80 6.78
N GLY A 285 -5.75 12.17 5.91
CA GLY A 285 -6.68 13.27 6.14
C GLY A 285 -7.62 13.07 7.33
N ARG A 286 -8.49 14.06 7.52
CA ARG A 286 -9.51 14.06 8.54
C ARG A 286 -10.55 12.97 8.28
N PHE A 287 -10.89 12.23 9.32
CA PHE A 287 -11.84 11.14 9.23
C PHE A 287 -13.28 11.68 9.29
N TYR A 288 -13.95 11.81 8.13
CA TYR A 288 -15.37 12.16 8.08
C TYR A 288 -16.24 10.91 8.07
N ARG A 289 -17.16 10.82 9.03
CA ARG A 289 -18.10 9.69 9.13
C ARG A 289 -19.22 9.84 8.09
N GLY A 290 -19.61 8.74 7.46
CA GLY A 290 -20.73 8.70 6.52
C GLY A 290 -20.37 8.89 5.05
N GLY A 291 -19.10 9.14 4.72
CA GLY A 291 -18.62 9.23 3.34
C GLY A 291 -18.57 10.66 2.86
N GLU A 292 -19.67 11.12 2.28
CA GLU A 292 -19.77 12.49 1.75
C GLU A 292 -19.58 13.53 2.85
N TYR A 293 -18.77 14.54 2.57
CA TYR A 293 -18.49 15.62 3.52
C TYR A 293 -18.44 16.99 2.84
N LYS A 294 -18.69 18.02 3.63
CA LYS A 294 -18.56 19.43 3.23
C LYS A 294 -17.57 20.11 4.17
N ALA A 295 -16.52 20.66 3.59
CA ALA A 295 -15.46 21.35 4.31
C ALA A 295 -14.88 22.46 3.43
N LYS A 296 -14.03 23.31 4.01
CA LYS A 296 -13.34 24.38 3.27
C LYS A 296 -12.38 23.82 2.22
N HIS A 297 -11.73 22.71 2.54
CA HIS A 297 -10.78 21.99 1.69
C HIS A 297 -11.20 20.51 1.63
N ASP A 298 -10.74 19.79 0.61
CA ASP A 298 -10.93 18.36 0.37
C ASP A 298 -10.02 17.50 1.27
N ASN A 299 -10.08 17.77 2.57
CA ASN A 299 -9.17 17.24 3.59
C ASN A 299 -9.59 15.90 4.21
N GLY A 300 -10.44 15.13 3.53
CA GLY A 300 -10.92 13.82 3.99
C GLY A 300 -9.91 12.70 3.80
N VAL A 301 -10.27 11.49 4.26
CA VAL A 301 -9.54 10.26 3.92
C VAL A 301 -9.95 9.81 2.52
N VAL A 302 -9.24 10.22 1.46
CA VAL A 302 -9.76 10.14 0.09
C VAL A 302 -8.88 9.38 -0.89
N TRP A 303 -9.52 8.83 -1.93
CA TRP A 303 -8.87 8.20 -3.09
C TRP A 303 -9.59 8.68 -4.37
N GLY A 304 -9.00 9.68 -5.04
CA GLY A 304 -9.68 10.45 -6.09
C GLY A 304 -10.21 9.60 -7.24
N THR A 305 -9.44 8.61 -7.69
CA THR A 305 -9.81 7.74 -8.83
C THR A 305 -10.88 6.70 -8.51
N TRP A 306 -11.34 6.60 -7.25
CA TRP A 306 -12.40 5.64 -6.87
C TRP A 306 -13.68 6.31 -6.38
N ARG A 307 -13.59 7.20 -5.38
CA ARG A 307 -14.76 7.88 -4.78
C ARG A 307 -14.74 9.40 -4.92
N GLY A 308 -13.72 9.94 -5.58
CA GLY A 308 -13.48 11.39 -5.65
C GLY A 308 -12.93 11.96 -4.35
N LEU A 309 -12.69 13.27 -4.35
CA LEU A 309 -12.03 14.00 -3.26
C LEU A 309 -13.00 14.47 -2.16
N TRP A 310 -14.32 14.41 -2.39
CA TRP A 310 -15.36 14.82 -1.43
C TRP A 310 -16.07 13.65 -0.75
N TYR A 311 -15.44 12.47 -0.77
CA TYR A 311 -15.91 11.27 -0.09
C TYR A 311 -14.80 10.68 0.78
N SER A 312 -14.97 10.76 2.10
CA SER A 312 -14.04 10.17 3.07
C SER A 312 -14.30 8.67 3.22
N LEU A 313 -13.30 7.87 2.99
CA LEU A 313 -13.34 6.42 3.12
C LEU A 313 -13.54 5.99 4.58
N ARG A 314 -14.12 4.79 4.74
CA ARG A 314 -14.41 4.19 6.05
C ARG A 314 -13.21 3.42 6.59
N HIS A 315 -12.53 2.68 5.73
CA HIS A 315 -11.31 1.95 6.08
C HIS A 315 -10.23 2.15 5.04
N THR A 316 -9.01 2.32 5.52
CA THR A 316 -7.80 2.30 4.69
C THR A 316 -6.71 1.52 5.40
N ALA A 317 -5.93 0.75 4.66
CA ALA A 317 -4.72 0.15 5.17
C ALA A 317 -3.64 0.19 4.10
N MET A 318 -2.45 0.65 4.49
CA MET A 318 -1.25 0.54 3.67
C MET A 318 -0.38 -0.56 4.26
N LYS A 319 -0.01 -1.54 3.44
CA LYS A 319 0.83 -2.66 3.86
C LYS A 319 1.87 -3.00 2.81
N VAL A 320 3.02 -3.45 3.28
CA VAL A 320 4.20 -3.70 2.46
C VAL A 320 4.70 -5.12 2.65
N ARG A 321 5.36 -5.64 1.62
CA ARG A 321 5.97 -6.96 1.61
C ARG A 321 7.07 -7.02 0.54
N PRO A 322 8.15 -7.79 0.74
CA PRO A 322 9.16 -8.01 -0.30
C PRO A 322 8.56 -8.58 -1.59
N SER A 323 9.03 -8.12 -2.74
CA SER A 323 8.61 -8.63 -4.06
C SER A 323 8.94 -10.12 -4.20
N SER A 324 10.12 -10.56 -3.75
CA SER A 324 10.58 -11.95 -3.82
C SER A 324 9.69 -12.94 -3.07
N TYR A 325 8.92 -12.48 -2.08
CA TYR A 325 7.92 -13.31 -1.41
C TYR A 325 6.78 -13.73 -2.37
N MET A 326 6.51 -12.94 -3.41
CA MET A 326 5.60 -13.35 -4.49
C MET A 326 6.20 -14.43 -5.39
N ASP A 327 7.52 -14.40 -5.60
CA ASP A 327 8.23 -15.30 -6.52
C ASP A 327 8.46 -16.70 -5.90
N ASN A 328 8.64 -16.80 -4.58
CA ASN A 328 8.86 -18.06 -3.88
C ASN A 328 7.65 -19.01 -3.85
N LEU A 329 6.45 -18.53 -4.19
CA LEU A 329 5.27 -19.38 -4.40
C LEU A 329 5.22 -20.00 -5.82
N GLY A 330 6.21 -19.69 -6.67
CA GLY A 330 6.36 -20.20 -8.04
C GLY A 330 7.51 -21.19 -8.26
N SER A 331 8.38 -21.45 -7.26
CA SER A 331 9.47 -22.42 -7.40
C SER A 331 9.30 -23.59 -6.44
N GLY A 332 8.39 -24.51 -6.79
CA GLY A 332 8.34 -25.86 -6.23
C GLY A 332 9.51 -26.74 -6.69
N VAL A 333 10.73 -26.20 -6.70
CA VAL A 333 11.96 -26.96 -6.94
C VAL A 333 12.94 -26.55 -5.86
N GLY A 334 12.90 -27.26 -4.73
CA GLY A 334 14.04 -27.30 -3.84
C GLY A 334 15.25 -27.87 -4.59
N PRO A 335 16.49 -27.48 -4.23
CA PRO A 335 17.67 -28.12 -4.77
C PRO A 335 17.65 -29.61 -4.40
N ILE A 336 17.79 -30.45 -5.42
CA ILE A 336 18.12 -31.87 -5.26
C ILE A 336 19.64 -31.91 -5.12
N GLU A 337 20.13 -32.22 -3.92
CA GLU A 337 21.42 -32.88 -3.71
C GLU A 337 21.20 -34.13 -2.85
#